data_AF-A0A952QZE6-F1
#
_entry.id   AF-A0A952QZE6-F1
#
_cell.length_a   1.000
_cell.length_b   1.000
_cell.length_c   1.000
_cell.angle_alpha   90.00
_cell.angle_beta   90.00
_cell.angle_gamma   90.00
#
_symmetry.space_group_name_H-M   'P 1'
#
loop_
_entity.id
_entity.type
_entity.pdbx_description
1 polymer ?
#
loop_
_entity_poly.entity_id
_entity_poly.type
_entity_poly.pdbx_seq_one_letter_code
_entity_poly.pdbx_strand_id
1 'polypeptide(L)'
;MPNGKRAASVTRAALVLGLAAGAALIVPLGLLVRQYGPGNMGNGILMGGAMALIGFAFAAWRAWNSPDRASPLDRALTGLGDERDDAVLTSALAVVGATALPLTGLATVAIAVNLRADVVLALLVFSEAVIFIGAYLTRLRRA
;
A
#
# COMPACT_ATOMS: atom_id res chain seq x y z
N MET A 1 -6.02 -1.64 34.28
CA MET A 1 -5.06 -0.85 33.48
C MET A 1 -4.14 -1.82 32.74
N PRO A 2 -4.35 -2.07 31.44
CA PRO A 2 -3.43 -2.90 30.66
C PRO A 2 -2.05 -2.25 30.66
N ASN A 3 -1.02 -3.01 31.05
CA ASN A 3 0.36 -2.56 31.17
C ASN A 3 0.85 -1.95 29.85
N GLY A 4 1.10 -0.63 29.80
CA GLY A 4 1.56 0.09 28.61
C GLY A 4 2.83 -0.49 27.95
N LYS A 5 3.62 -1.27 28.68
CA LYS A 5 4.76 -2.03 28.15
C LYS A 5 4.35 -3.14 27.17
N ARG A 6 3.21 -3.82 27.38
CA ARG A 6 2.70 -4.87 26.47
C ARG A 6 2.18 -4.27 25.16
N ALA A 7 1.44 -3.17 25.25
CA ALA A 7 0.96 -2.45 24.06
C ALA A 7 2.12 -2.00 23.17
N ALA A 8 3.14 -1.37 23.74
CA ALA A 8 4.32 -0.94 23.00
C ALA A 8 5.13 -2.10 22.38
N SER A 9 5.21 -3.26 23.05
CA SER A 9 5.90 -4.44 22.49
C SER A 9 5.15 -5.08 21.31
N VAL A 10 3.81 -5.09 21.37
CA VAL A 10 2.96 -5.65 20.31
C VAL A 10 3.04 -4.77 19.05
N THR A 11 3.04 -3.44 19.18
CA THR A 11 3.20 -2.52 18.05
C THR A 11 4.56 -2.68 17.36
N ARG A 12 5.63 -2.90 18.13
CA ARG A 12 6.98 -3.14 17.56
C ARG A 12 7.06 -4.47 16.81
N ALA A 13 6.51 -5.53 17.39
CA ALA A 13 6.47 -6.84 16.74
C ALA A 13 5.65 -6.77 15.44
N ALA A 14 4.48 -6.13 15.46
CA ALA A 14 3.65 -5.94 14.28
C ALA A 14 4.37 -5.17 13.17
N LEU A 15 5.12 -4.12 13.52
CA LEU A 15 5.93 -3.38 12.55
C LEU A 15 6.98 -4.26 11.89
N VAL A 16 7.79 -4.96 12.71
CA VAL A 16 8.89 -5.79 12.21
C VAL A 16 8.34 -6.91 11.33
N LEU A 17 7.23 -7.52 11.76
CA LEU A 17 6.54 -8.55 10.98
C LEU A 17 5.98 -7.98 9.66
N GLY A 18 5.41 -6.78 9.67
CA GLY A 18 4.92 -6.12 8.46
C GLY A 18 6.03 -5.82 7.45
N LEU A 19 7.15 -5.26 7.92
CA LEU A 19 8.35 -5.02 7.08
C LEU A 19 8.95 -6.33 6.56
N ALA A 20 9.08 -7.34 7.42
CA ALA A 20 9.62 -8.65 7.04
C ALA A 20 8.72 -9.35 6.03
N ALA A 21 7.40 -9.34 6.23
CA ALA A 21 6.42 -9.92 5.31
C ALA A 21 6.43 -9.20 3.95
N GLY A 22 6.47 -7.87 3.96
CA GLY A 22 6.59 -7.07 2.74
C GLY A 22 7.87 -7.37 1.97
N ALA A 23 9.02 -7.40 2.66
CA ALA A 23 10.30 -7.76 2.04
C ALA A 23 10.32 -9.21 1.51
N ALA A 24 9.77 -10.15 2.29
CA ALA A 24 9.67 -11.56 1.91
C ALA A 24 8.75 -11.79 0.71
N LEU A 25 7.80 -10.88 0.43
CA LEU A 25 7.00 -10.93 -0.79
C LEU A 25 7.71 -10.25 -1.96
N ILE A 26 8.20 -9.01 -1.76
CA ILE A 26 8.74 -8.15 -2.82
C ILE A 26 10.03 -8.73 -3.39
N VAL A 27 10.94 -9.23 -2.54
CA VAL A 27 12.27 -9.69 -2.99
C VAL A 27 12.16 -10.93 -3.88
N PRO A 28 11.49 -12.03 -3.47
CA PRO A 28 11.33 -13.20 -4.35
C PRO A 28 10.55 -12.87 -5.62
N LEU A 29 9.47 -12.08 -5.53
CA LEU A 29 8.68 -11.69 -6.70
C LEU A 29 9.51 -10.86 -7.68
N GLY A 30 10.24 -9.87 -7.18
CA GLY A 30 11.11 -9.02 -8.00
C GLY A 30 12.25 -9.80 -8.66
N LEU A 31 12.87 -10.74 -7.95
CA LEU A 31 13.89 -11.63 -8.50
C LEU A 31 13.32 -12.59 -9.55
N LEU A 32 12.14 -13.16 -9.30
CA LEU A 32 11.46 -14.05 -10.24
C LEU A 32 11.12 -13.30 -11.54
N VAL A 33 10.54 -12.11 -11.44
CA VAL A 33 10.21 -11.27 -12.60
C VAL A 33 11.48 -10.74 -13.27
N ARG A 34 12.58 -10.54 -12.55
CA ARG A 34 13.87 -10.20 -13.16
C ARG A 34 14.44 -11.35 -13.99
N GLN A 35 14.21 -12.59 -13.58
CA GLN A 35 14.73 -13.77 -14.25
C GLN A 35 13.86 -14.22 -15.44
N TYR A 36 12.54 -14.13 -15.30
CA TYR A 36 11.58 -14.67 -16.29
C TYR A 36 10.70 -13.61 -16.96
N GLY A 37 10.67 -12.39 -16.44
CA GLY A 37 9.85 -11.30 -16.96
C GLY A 37 10.53 -10.56 -18.12
N PRO A 38 9.73 -9.94 -19.00
CA PRO A 38 10.26 -9.16 -20.11
C PRO A 38 10.85 -7.83 -19.63
N GLY A 39 11.98 -7.43 -20.22
CA GLY A 39 12.60 -6.13 -20.02
C GLY A 39 13.09 -5.88 -18.58
N ASN A 40 12.85 -4.67 -18.06
CA ASN A 40 13.34 -4.22 -16.76
C ASN A 40 12.27 -4.30 -15.63
N MET A 41 11.22 -5.11 -15.82
CA MET A 41 10.10 -5.19 -14.87
C MET A 41 10.52 -5.59 -13.45
N GLY A 42 11.45 -6.53 -13.31
CA GLY A 42 11.94 -6.95 -11.99
C GLY A 42 12.62 -5.82 -11.21
N ASN A 43 13.38 -4.96 -11.89
CA ASN A 43 13.97 -3.77 -11.26
C ASN A 43 12.89 -2.77 -10.83
N GLY A 44 11.82 -2.63 -11.62
CA GLY A 44 10.65 -1.81 -11.26
C GLY A 44 9.98 -2.30 -9.98
N ILE A 45 9.72 -3.60 -9.86
CA ILE A 45 9.12 -4.21 -8.66
C ILE A 45 10.03 -4.01 -7.44
N LEU A 46 11.33 -4.28 -7.58
CA LEU A 46 12.28 -4.14 -6.47
C LEU A 46 12.41 -2.68 -6.01
N MET A 47 12.49 -1.73 -6.94
CA MET A 47 12.64 -0.31 -6.61
C MET A 47 11.36 0.29 -6.03
N GLY A 48 10.21 0.02 -6.66
CA GLY A 48 8.91 0.45 -6.14
C GLY A 48 8.60 -0.17 -4.79
N GLY A 49 8.86 -1.46 -4.63
CA GLY A 49 8.68 -2.17 -3.37
C GLY A 49 9.61 -1.68 -2.26
N ALA A 50 10.89 -1.41 -2.58
CA ALA A 50 11.82 -0.80 -1.62
C ALA A 50 11.36 0.59 -1.17
N MET A 51 10.88 1.42 -2.10
CA MET A 51 10.30 2.74 -1.76
C MET A 51 9.08 2.59 -0.85
N ALA A 52 8.20 1.63 -1.11
CA ALA A 52 7.03 1.36 -0.26
C ALA A 52 7.45 0.93 1.17
N LEU A 53 8.44 0.04 1.30
CA LEU A 53 8.97 -0.40 2.60
C LEU A 53 9.61 0.74 3.38
N ILE A 54 10.40 1.59 2.70
CA ILE A 54 11.02 2.77 3.30
C ILE A 54 9.94 3.75 3.77
N GLY A 55 8.91 3.99 2.94
CA GLY A 55 7.78 4.83 3.29
C GLY A 55 7.05 4.33 4.54
N PHE A 56 6.79 3.02 4.62
CA PHE A 56 6.17 2.39 5.78
C PHE A 56 7.05 2.52 7.04
N ALA A 57 8.35 2.24 6.93
CA ALA A 57 9.28 2.39 8.05
C ALA A 57 9.35 3.84 8.54
N PHE A 58 9.35 4.81 7.62
CA PHE A 58 9.36 6.23 7.94
C PHE A 58 8.05 6.69 8.61
N ALA A 59 6.90 6.24 8.09
CA ALA A 59 5.58 6.51 8.67
C ALA A 59 5.52 6.01 10.13
N ALA A 60 6.01 4.80 10.38
CA ALA A 60 6.10 4.23 11.71
C ALA A 60 7.08 4.94 12.63
N TRP A 61 8.26 5.26 12.14
CA TRP A 61 9.24 6.04 12.88
C TRP A 61 8.66 7.39 13.31
N ARG A 62 7.94 8.06 12.40
CA ARG A 62 7.26 9.33 12.71
C ARG A 62 6.11 9.14 13.70
N ALA A 63 5.28 8.13 13.52
CA ALA A 63 4.16 7.84 14.43
C ALA A 63 4.63 7.57 15.87
N TRP A 64 5.79 6.93 16.05
CA TRP A 64 6.36 6.67 17.37
C TRP A 64 7.11 7.86 17.98
N ASN A 65 7.95 8.55 17.20
CA ASN A 65 8.81 9.62 17.74
C ASN A 65 8.14 10.98 17.78
N SER A 66 7.07 11.18 17.01
CA SER A 66 6.36 12.46 16.92
C SER A 66 4.88 12.22 16.61
N PRO A 67 4.12 11.59 17.54
CA PRO A 67 2.70 11.28 17.33
C PRO A 67 1.86 12.52 17.02
N ASP A 68 2.21 13.69 17.58
CA ASP A 68 1.52 14.97 17.31
C ASP A 68 1.70 15.47 15.86
N ARG A 69 2.71 14.95 15.16
CA ARG A 69 3.01 15.27 13.75
C ARG A 69 2.67 14.12 12.82
N ALA A 70 2.15 13.01 13.33
CA ALA A 70 1.76 11.86 12.51
C ALA A 70 0.46 12.18 11.75
N SER A 71 0.42 11.89 10.45
CA SER A 71 -0.82 12.03 9.69
C SER A 71 -1.78 10.90 10.07
N PRO A 72 -3.10 11.11 9.89
CA PRO A 72 -4.11 10.07 10.05
C PRO A 72 -3.76 8.75 9.35
N LEU A 73 -3.16 8.84 8.16
CA LEU A 73 -2.75 7.68 7.37
C LEU A 73 -1.59 6.91 8.02
N ASP A 74 -0.60 7.60 8.61
CA ASP A 74 0.50 6.90 9.30
C ASP A 74 -0.02 6.18 10.54
N ARG A 75 -0.94 6.81 11.27
CA ARG A 75 -1.53 6.23 12.47
C ARG A 75 -2.35 4.99 12.11
N ALA A 76 -3.22 5.07 11.11
CA ALA A 76 -3.99 3.93 10.61
C ALA A 76 -3.08 2.78 10.14
N LEU A 77 -2.08 3.07 9.30
CA LEU A 77 -1.16 2.06 8.79
C LEU A 77 -0.28 1.40 9.86
N THR A 78 -0.04 2.08 10.97
CA THR A 78 0.81 1.59 12.07
C THR A 78 0.01 0.98 13.22
N GLY A 79 -1.32 0.90 13.09
CA GLY A 79 -2.22 0.40 14.15
C GLY A 79 -2.30 1.32 15.37
N LEU A 80 -1.98 2.60 15.19
CA LEU A 80 -2.05 3.66 16.20
C LEU A 80 -3.20 4.64 15.91
N GLY A 81 -4.04 4.34 14.91
CA GLY A 81 -5.22 5.13 14.54
C GLY A 81 -6.33 5.04 15.58
N ASP A 82 -7.19 6.04 15.60
CA ASP A 82 -8.49 5.95 16.27
C ASP A 82 -9.52 5.26 15.36
N GLU A 83 -10.73 5.00 15.87
CA GLU A 83 -11.81 4.37 15.11
C GLU A 83 -12.18 5.15 13.83
N ARG A 84 -11.92 6.47 13.81
CA ARG A 84 -12.20 7.34 12.67
C ARG A 84 -11.17 7.16 11.56
N ASP A 85 -9.88 7.13 11.90
CA ASP A 85 -8.78 6.89 10.97
C ASP A 85 -8.96 5.54 10.26
N ASP A 86 -9.33 4.50 11.01
CA ASP A 86 -9.59 3.16 10.49
C ASP A 86 -10.83 3.09 9.59
N ALA A 87 -11.91 3.79 9.95
CA ALA A 87 -13.12 3.87 9.13
C ALA A 87 -12.86 4.57 7.79
N VAL A 88 -12.06 5.64 7.79
CA VAL A 88 -11.66 6.37 6.58
C VAL A 88 -10.81 5.47 5.67
N LEU A 89 -9.79 4.79 6.22
CA LEU A 89 -8.94 3.89 5.46
C LEU A 89 -9.74 2.72 4.88
N THR A 90 -10.57 2.08 5.70
CA THR A 90 -11.43 0.96 5.29
C THR A 90 -12.37 1.37 4.17
N SER A 91 -13.02 2.54 4.29
CA SER A 91 -13.89 3.03 3.24
C SER A 91 -13.14 3.35 1.95
N ALA A 92 -11.91 3.89 2.03
CA ALA A 92 -11.10 4.17 0.85
C ALA A 92 -10.68 2.86 0.14
N LEU A 93 -10.24 1.86 0.91
CA LEU A 93 -9.89 0.54 0.39
C LEU A 93 -11.09 -0.19 -0.23
N ALA A 94 -12.29 -0.03 0.34
CA ALA A 94 -13.51 -0.57 -0.24
C ALA A 94 -13.82 0.03 -1.62
N VAL A 95 -13.56 1.34 -1.82
CA VAL A 95 -13.70 1.98 -3.13
C VAL A 95 -12.70 1.40 -4.13
N VAL A 96 -11.43 1.26 -3.74
CA VAL A 96 -10.40 0.63 -4.60
C VAL A 96 -10.82 -0.77 -5.00
N GLY A 97 -11.22 -1.61 -4.03
CA GLY A 97 -11.67 -2.98 -4.29
C GLY A 97 -12.89 -3.05 -5.22
N ALA A 98 -13.86 -2.15 -5.03
CA ALA A 98 -15.03 -2.07 -5.92
C ALA A 98 -14.65 -1.67 -7.35
N THR A 99 -13.63 -0.81 -7.52
CA THR A 99 -13.15 -0.38 -8.85
C THR A 99 -12.14 -1.33 -9.48
N ALA A 100 -11.47 -2.18 -8.72
CA ALA A 100 -10.42 -3.07 -9.22
C ALA A 100 -10.96 -4.09 -10.24
N LEU A 101 -12.13 -4.69 -9.96
CA LEU A 101 -12.76 -5.65 -10.87
C LEU A 101 -13.08 -5.05 -12.26
N PRO A 102 -13.82 -3.93 -12.37
CA PRO A 102 -14.12 -3.36 -13.68
C PRO A 102 -12.86 -2.86 -14.39
N LEU A 103 -11.90 -2.26 -13.67
CA LEU A 103 -10.65 -1.80 -14.29
C LEU A 103 -9.80 -2.95 -14.81
N THR A 104 -9.73 -4.06 -14.06
CA THR A 104 -9.04 -5.28 -14.52
C THR A 104 -9.74 -5.90 -15.74
N GLY A 105 -11.08 -5.88 -15.76
CA GLY A 105 -11.86 -6.30 -16.92
C GLY A 105 -11.55 -5.46 -18.16
N LEU A 106 -11.53 -4.13 -18.01
CA LEU A 106 -11.16 -3.21 -19.09
C LEU A 106 -9.72 -3.41 -19.56
N ALA A 107 -8.78 -3.61 -18.64
CA ALA A 107 -7.39 -3.93 -18.96
C ALA A 107 -7.28 -5.22 -19.78
N THR A 108 -8.05 -6.25 -19.40
CA THR A 108 -8.09 -7.53 -20.13
C THR A 108 -8.59 -7.34 -21.56
N VAL A 109 -9.68 -6.60 -21.76
CA VAL A 109 -10.22 -6.29 -23.09
C VAL A 109 -9.21 -5.47 -23.91
N ALA A 110 -8.57 -4.47 -23.31
CA ALA A 110 -7.55 -3.66 -23.97
C ALA A 110 -6.41 -4.53 -24.51
N ILE A 111 -5.90 -5.46 -23.69
CA ILE A 111 -4.85 -6.39 -24.11
C ILE A 111 -5.36 -7.31 -25.23
N ALA A 112 -6.61 -7.81 -25.14
CA ALA A 112 -7.20 -8.68 -26.15
C ALA A 112 -7.33 -8.02 -27.54
N VAL A 113 -7.50 -6.69 -27.60
CA VAL A 113 -7.54 -5.94 -28.87
C VAL A 113 -6.15 -5.47 -29.33
N ASN A 114 -5.08 -6.14 -28.86
CA ASN A 114 -3.67 -5.89 -29.18
C ASN A 114 -3.10 -4.54 -28.69
N LEU A 115 -3.64 -3.94 -27.63
CA LEU A 115 -2.89 -2.89 -26.94
C LEU A 115 -1.68 -3.51 -26.22
N ARG A 116 -0.61 -2.72 -26.12
CA ARG A 116 0.61 -3.13 -25.44
C ARG A 116 0.36 -3.37 -23.95
N ALA A 117 0.57 -4.61 -23.50
CA ALA A 117 0.27 -5.02 -22.12
C ALA A 117 1.06 -4.26 -21.05
N ASP A 118 2.31 -3.89 -21.33
CA ASP A 118 3.13 -3.08 -20.42
C ASP A 118 2.50 -1.71 -20.13
N VAL A 119 1.97 -1.04 -21.16
CA VAL A 119 1.28 0.25 -21.03
C VAL A 119 -0.04 0.08 -20.29
N VAL A 120 -0.83 -0.94 -20.63
CA VAL A 120 -2.13 -1.20 -20.00
C VAL A 120 -1.98 -1.50 -18.51
N LEU A 121 -1.01 -2.34 -18.13
CA LEU A 121 -0.74 -2.66 -16.73
C LEU A 121 -0.23 -1.45 -15.95
N ALA A 122 0.63 -0.62 -16.55
CA ALA A 122 1.06 0.62 -15.94
C ALA A 122 -0.13 1.55 -15.66
N LEU A 123 -1.01 1.75 -16.65
CA LEU A 123 -2.21 2.56 -16.50
C LEU A 123 -3.16 2.01 -15.44
N LEU A 124 -3.33 0.69 -15.38
CA LEU A 124 -4.16 0.04 -14.35
C LEU A 124 -3.65 0.38 -12.95
N VAL A 125 -2.37 0.15 -12.68
CA VAL A 125 -1.75 0.41 -11.37
C VAL A 125 -1.84 1.89 -10.99
N PHE A 126 -1.54 2.80 -11.92
CA PHE A 126 -1.63 4.23 -11.63
C PHE A 126 -3.08 4.70 -11.44
N SER A 127 -4.03 4.10 -12.16
CA SER A 127 -5.46 4.40 -11.98
C SER A 127 -5.94 3.98 -10.60
N GLU A 128 -5.58 2.78 -10.14
CA GLU A 128 -5.91 2.31 -8.78
C GLU A 128 -5.28 3.20 -7.71
N ALA A 129 -4.02 3.62 -7.89
CA ALA A 129 -3.35 4.55 -6.97
C ALA A 129 -4.06 5.91 -6.92
N VAL A 130 -4.45 6.48 -8.06
CA VAL A 130 -5.20 7.75 -8.13
C VAL A 130 -6.58 7.61 -7.48
N ILE A 131 -7.28 6.50 -7.71
CA ILE A 131 -8.57 6.22 -7.09
C ILE A 131 -8.42 6.11 -5.57
N PHE A 132 -7.40 5.39 -5.08
CA PHE A 132 -7.11 5.30 -3.65
C PHE A 132 -6.91 6.70 -3.04
N ILE A 133 -6.02 7.51 -3.63
CA ILE A 133 -5.74 8.86 -3.15
C ILE A 133 -7.00 9.73 -3.17
N GLY A 134 -7.76 9.70 -4.26
CA GLY A 134 -9.01 10.46 -4.40
C GLY A 134 -10.07 10.03 -3.37
N ALA A 135 -10.28 8.72 -3.21
CA ALA A 135 -11.22 8.16 -2.24
C ALA A 135 -10.79 8.51 -0.81
N TYR A 136 -9.51 8.37 -0.49
CA TYR A 136 -8.97 8.70 0.83
C TYR A 136 -9.14 10.20 1.15
N LEU A 137 -8.73 11.10 0.25
CA LEU A 137 -8.84 12.54 0.46
C LEU A 137 -10.29 13.01 0.55
N THR A 138 -11.20 12.45 -0.26
CA THR A 138 -12.63 12.80 -0.18
C THR A 138 -13.27 12.34 1.11
N ARG A 139 -12.90 11.15 1.62
CA ARG A 139 -13.37 10.65 2.92
C ARG A 139 -12.77 11.44 4.08
N LEU A 140 -11.48 11.75 4.03
CA LEU A 140 -10.79 12.56 5.04
C LEU A 140 -11.40 13.96 5.18
N ARG A 141 -11.85 14.57 4.07
CA ARG A 141 -12.51 15.89 4.09
C ARG A 141 -13.95 15.86 4.62
N ARG A 142 -14.60 14.71 4.59
CA ARG A 142 -16.02 14.54 5.00
C ARG A 142 -16.17 13.99 6.41
N ALA A 143 -15.15 13.29 6.91
CA ALA A 143 -15.08 12.82 8.28
C ALA A 143 -14.86 14.00 9.21
#